data_AF-A0A519ZKF3-F1
#
_entry.id   AF-A0A519ZKF3-F1
#
_cell.length_a   1.000
_cell.length_b   1.000
_cell.length_c   1.000
_cell.angle_alpha   90.00
_cell.angle_beta   90.00
_cell.angle_gamma   90.00
#
_symmetry.space_group_name_H-M   'P 1'
#
loop_
_entity.id
_entity.type
_entity.pdbx_description
1 polymer ?
#
loop_
_entity_poly.entity_id
_entity_poly.type
_entity_poly.pdbx_seq_one_letter_code
_entity_poly.pdbx_strand_id
1 'polypeptide(L)'
;KDYVQTQLEVYKNRGWLGDGISNGQFTSGVGTNFVGLAIVGAYNSGIRDYDVELAYKAIKANEIDGTNRPVGSGKLDVEAFVKKGYVPFITENTTDPRGSQFSASHTMEYSFSAFAAGQMAKSLGKTEDYKFFKDKSDGWQFLFNPKNKLIQPKNTDGSFIDKFDPLQPWRGFQEGNAVQYTFYVPQNPAGLINKIGKDEFNDRLNNIFITAQKNGFGGGKEIDAFAGIKSNYNHGNQPNLHVSWLFNFSGKPWLSQKWVRAICDEFYGTDSIHGYGYGQDEDQGQLGSWYVMASMGLFDVKGLTDLRPIIELGSPVFGNIDISLGNGKKLNISAINNSAENVYIQSASFNGKKLENCWLYRDELMKGGKLEYQMGPQPNMNWGVAVPPPSTQ
;
A
#
# COMPACT_ATOMS: atom_id res chain seq x y z
N LYS A 1 19.72 -3.94 3.25
CA LYS A 1 20.61 -5.06 2.83
C LYS A 1 20.47 -6.21 3.81
N ASP A 2 20.85 -6.01 5.06
CA ASP A 2 20.89 -7.06 6.10
C ASP A 2 19.52 -7.71 6.32
N TYR A 3 18.42 -6.94 6.31
CA TYR A 3 17.07 -7.49 6.34
C TYR A 3 16.84 -8.56 5.26
N VAL A 4 17.21 -8.28 4.00
CA VAL A 4 17.06 -9.24 2.89
C VAL A 4 17.93 -10.47 3.14
N GLN A 5 19.19 -10.29 3.52
CA GLN A 5 20.09 -11.40 3.81
C GLN A 5 19.55 -12.31 4.92
N THR A 6 19.03 -11.73 6.00
CA THR A 6 18.38 -12.48 7.08
C THR A 6 17.20 -13.31 6.59
N GLN A 7 16.32 -12.73 5.75
CA GLN A 7 15.17 -13.47 5.19
C GLN A 7 15.61 -14.60 4.26
N LEU A 8 16.69 -14.41 3.49
CA LEU A 8 17.25 -15.47 2.65
C LEU A 8 17.88 -16.60 3.49
N GLU A 9 18.52 -16.28 4.61
CA GLU A 9 19.02 -17.30 5.54
C GLU A 9 17.87 -18.07 6.20
N VAL A 10 16.77 -17.41 6.58
CA VAL A 10 15.55 -18.09 7.04
C VAL A 10 15.04 -19.04 5.96
N TYR A 11 14.92 -18.57 4.72
CA TYR A 11 14.48 -19.40 3.60
C TYR A 11 15.39 -20.61 3.36
N LYS A 12 16.72 -20.45 3.39
CA LYS A 12 17.68 -21.56 3.24
C LYS A 12 17.51 -22.61 4.32
N ASN A 13 17.38 -22.18 5.57
CA ASN A 13 17.36 -23.09 6.73
C ASN A 13 15.98 -23.70 6.98
N ARG A 14 14.90 -23.05 6.54
CA ARG A 14 13.52 -23.44 6.87
C ARG A 14 12.64 -23.75 5.67
N GLY A 15 13.14 -23.54 4.45
CA GLY A 15 12.45 -23.80 3.19
C GLY A 15 11.41 -22.75 2.78
N TRP A 16 11.07 -21.81 3.67
CA TRP A 16 10.01 -20.81 3.47
C TRP A 16 10.41 -19.44 4.04
N LEU A 17 9.88 -18.38 3.42
CA LEU A 17 9.83 -17.06 4.05
C LEU A 17 8.78 -17.11 5.18
N GLY A 18 8.98 -16.34 6.26
CA GLY A 18 7.98 -16.19 7.32
C GLY A 18 6.97 -15.10 6.98
N ASP A 19 5.70 -15.28 7.38
CA ASP A 19 4.73 -14.18 7.41
C ASP A 19 5.11 -13.22 8.53
N GLY A 20 5.35 -13.78 9.72
CA GLY A 20 6.09 -13.17 10.81
C GLY A 20 7.14 -14.12 11.38
N ILE A 21 8.13 -13.56 12.07
CA ILE A 21 9.15 -14.32 12.79
C ILE A 21 9.31 -13.72 14.19
N SER A 22 9.09 -14.53 15.22
CA SER A 22 9.32 -14.15 16.61
C SER A 22 10.16 -15.22 17.31
N ASN A 23 11.25 -14.82 17.96
CA ASN A 23 12.21 -15.72 18.61
C ASN A 23 12.66 -16.89 17.71
N GLY A 24 12.87 -16.61 16.41
CA GLY A 24 13.29 -17.59 15.41
C GLY A 24 12.20 -18.57 14.95
N GLN A 25 10.97 -18.45 15.46
CA GLN A 25 9.83 -19.27 15.07
C GLN A 25 8.92 -18.55 14.09
N PHE A 26 8.24 -19.32 13.23
CA PHE A 26 7.23 -18.75 12.36
C PHE A 26 6.01 -18.39 13.21
N THR A 27 5.50 -17.19 13.00
CA THR A 27 4.28 -16.69 13.63
C THR A 27 3.36 -16.22 12.54
N SER A 28 2.08 -16.56 12.63
CA SER A 28 1.09 -16.03 11.70
C SER A 28 0.73 -14.62 12.11
N GLY A 29 0.88 -13.66 11.21
CA GLY A 29 0.15 -12.40 11.25
C GLY A 29 -1.15 -12.59 10.47
N VAL A 30 -1.35 -11.76 9.44
CA VAL A 30 -2.51 -11.81 8.56
C VAL A 30 -2.48 -12.97 7.56
N GLY A 31 -1.36 -13.68 7.43
CA GLY A 31 -1.29 -14.88 6.60
C GLY A 31 -1.14 -14.59 5.11
N THR A 32 -0.70 -13.40 4.70
CA THR A 32 -0.53 -13.03 3.30
C THR A 32 0.92 -12.81 2.85
N ASN A 33 1.90 -12.80 3.75
CA ASN A 33 3.34 -12.77 3.52
C ASN A 33 3.83 -11.81 2.40
N PHE A 34 4.23 -10.61 2.81
CA PHE A 34 4.84 -9.57 1.96
C PHE A 34 6.36 -9.47 2.04
N VAL A 35 7.06 -10.47 2.59
CA VAL A 35 8.54 -10.46 2.61
C VAL A 35 9.09 -10.41 1.18
N GLY A 36 8.48 -11.12 0.25
CA GLY A 36 8.87 -11.06 -1.17
C GLY A 36 8.75 -9.66 -1.76
N LEU A 37 7.67 -8.94 -1.42
CA LEU A 37 7.44 -7.56 -1.86
C LEU A 37 8.52 -6.61 -1.36
N ALA A 38 8.91 -6.72 -0.08
CA ALA A 38 9.99 -5.93 0.49
C ALA A 38 11.35 -6.20 -0.18
N ILE A 39 11.64 -7.46 -0.53
CA ILE A 39 12.86 -7.84 -1.28
C ILE A 39 12.86 -7.21 -2.67
N VAL A 40 11.72 -7.25 -3.39
CA VAL A 40 11.59 -6.60 -4.71
C VAL A 40 11.76 -5.08 -4.59
N GLY A 41 11.15 -4.44 -3.59
CA GLY A 41 11.32 -3.02 -3.33
C GLY A 41 12.78 -2.64 -3.10
N ALA A 42 13.52 -3.46 -2.35
CA ALA A 42 14.96 -3.30 -2.17
C ALA A 42 15.73 -3.44 -3.49
N TYR A 43 15.43 -4.48 -4.29
CA TYR A 43 16.06 -4.75 -5.59
C TYR A 43 15.85 -3.59 -6.58
N ASN A 44 14.61 -3.12 -6.74
CA ASN A 44 14.27 -2.01 -7.65
C ASN A 44 14.80 -0.66 -7.14
N SER A 45 15.04 -0.55 -5.83
CA SER A 45 15.72 0.61 -5.22
C SER A 45 17.25 0.60 -5.36
N GLY A 46 17.83 -0.43 -5.98
CA GLY A 46 19.28 -0.57 -6.21
C GLY A 46 20.03 -1.29 -5.09
N ILE A 47 19.33 -1.78 -4.05
CA ILE A 47 19.92 -2.58 -2.98
C ILE A 47 19.91 -4.04 -3.45
N ARG A 48 21.05 -4.51 -3.98
CA ARG A 48 21.18 -5.82 -4.65
C ARG A 48 22.35 -6.67 -4.17
N ASP A 49 23.01 -6.26 -3.09
CA ASP A 49 24.19 -6.94 -2.52
C ASP A 49 23.77 -8.14 -1.65
N TYR A 50 23.21 -9.15 -2.32
CA TYR A 50 22.78 -10.46 -1.80
C TYR A 50 22.61 -11.44 -2.97
N ASP A 51 22.32 -12.71 -2.68
CA ASP A 51 22.06 -13.72 -3.70
C ASP A 51 20.71 -13.47 -4.39
N VAL A 52 20.75 -12.79 -5.55
CA VAL A 52 19.57 -12.37 -6.31
C VAL A 52 18.80 -13.57 -6.88
N GLU A 53 19.48 -14.63 -7.32
CA GLU A 53 18.81 -15.81 -7.86
C GLU A 53 18.09 -16.60 -6.76
N LEU A 54 18.72 -16.73 -5.58
CA LEU A 54 18.07 -17.30 -4.41
C LEU A 54 16.87 -16.44 -3.97
N ALA A 55 17.04 -15.12 -3.95
CA ALA A 55 15.95 -14.21 -3.62
C ALA A 55 14.75 -14.39 -4.54
N TYR A 56 15.00 -14.45 -5.85
CA TYR A 56 13.93 -14.70 -6.81
C TYR A 56 13.29 -16.08 -6.63
N LYS A 57 14.09 -17.13 -6.36
CA LYS A 57 13.59 -18.47 -6.06
C LYS A 57 12.65 -18.46 -4.85
N ALA A 58 13.03 -17.78 -3.76
CA ALA A 58 12.23 -17.66 -2.55
C ALA A 58 10.92 -16.90 -2.80
N ILE A 59 10.99 -15.77 -3.52
CA ILE A 59 9.81 -14.99 -3.91
C ILE A 59 8.86 -15.83 -4.75
N LYS A 60 9.37 -16.47 -5.81
CA LYS A 60 8.55 -17.30 -6.69
C LYS A 60 7.86 -18.42 -5.91
N ALA A 61 8.59 -19.12 -5.04
CA ALA A 61 8.00 -20.16 -4.19
C ALA A 61 6.88 -19.61 -3.29
N ASN A 62 7.07 -18.43 -2.69
CA ASN A 62 6.03 -17.78 -1.88
C ASN A 62 4.75 -17.50 -2.69
N GLU A 63 4.87 -17.13 -3.96
CA GLU A 63 3.73 -16.76 -4.80
C GLU A 63 3.00 -17.94 -5.47
N ILE A 64 3.60 -19.14 -5.53
CA ILE A 64 3.03 -20.25 -6.30
C ILE A 64 2.85 -21.57 -5.55
N ASP A 65 3.61 -21.80 -4.48
CA ASP A 65 3.64 -23.11 -3.81
C ASP A 65 3.02 -23.02 -2.40
N GLY A 66 1.95 -23.79 -2.17
CA GLY A 66 1.33 -23.96 -0.85
C GLY A 66 1.60 -25.32 -0.21
N THR A 67 2.36 -26.20 -0.88
CA THR A 67 2.49 -27.61 -0.52
C THR A 67 3.31 -27.77 0.76
N ASN A 68 2.75 -28.44 1.77
CA ASN A 68 3.41 -28.65 3.08
C ASN A 68 3.92 -27.34 3.71
N ARG A 69 3.23 -26.23 3.42
CA ARG A 69 3.62 -24.92 3.92
C ARG A 69 3.35 -24.83 5.44
N PRO A 70 4.35 -24.51 6.28
CA PRO A 70 4.17 -24.49 7.73
C PRO A 70 3.28 -23.32 8.15
N VAL A 71 2.47 -23.52 9.19
CA VAL A 71 1.68 -22.45 9.83
C VAL A 71 2.62 -21.29 10.22
N GLY A 72 2.20 -20.06 9.95
CA GLY A 72 2.98 -18.85 10.20
C GLY A 72 3.96 -18.44 9.08
N SER A 73 4.03 -19.19 7.98
CA SER A 73 4.74 -18.75 6.75
C SER A 73 3.82 -18.01 5.74
N GLY A 74 2.52 -17.89 6.05
CA GLY A 74 1.51 -17.19 5.24
C GLY A 74 1.08 -17.96 4.00
N LYS A 75 0.09 -17.47 3.25
CA LYS A 75 -0.48 -17.99 2.00
C LYS A 75 -0.80 -19.49 1.91
N LEU A 76 -1.50 -20.02 2.90
CA LEU A 76 -1.96 -21.43 2.91
C LEU A 76 -2.98 -21.76 1.80
N ASP A 77 -3.59 -20.74 1.21
CA ASP A 77 -4.61 -20.80 0.15
C ASP A 77 -4.08 -20.32 -1.22
N VAL A 78 -2.77 -20.14 -1.37
CA VAL A 78 -2.13 -19.69 -2.62
C VAL A 78 -2.45 -20.59 -3.81
N GLU A 79 -2.63 -21.89 -3.57
CA GLU A 79 -3.02 -22.85 -4.61
C GLU A 79 -4.36 -22.48 -5.25
N ALA A 80 -5.34 -22.04 -4.46
CA ALA A 80 -6.64 -21.61 -4.97
C ALA A 80 -6.49 -20.37 -5.86
N PHE A 81 -5.71 -19.39 -5.39
CA PHE A 81 -5.42 -18.16 -6.13
C PHE A 81 -4.71 -18.43 -7.46
N VAL A 82 -3.67 -19.27 -7.47
CA VAL A 82 -2.93 -19.64 -8.69
C VAL A 82 -3.85 -20.32 -9.70
N LYS A 83 -4.71 -21.26 -9.25
CA LYS A 83 -5.61 -22.01 -10.13
C LYS A 83 -6.77 -21.19 -10.67
N LYS A 84 -7.36 -20.31 -9.86
CA LYS A 84 -8.61 -19.61 -10.19
C LYS A 84 -8.44 -18.12 -10.51
N GLY A 85 -7.29 -17.53 -10.20
CA GLY A 85 -7.06 -16.08 -10.28
C GLY A 85 -7.59 -15.29 -9.07
N TYR A 86 -8.30 -15.95 -8.15
CA TYR A 86 -8.78 -15.39 -6.89
C TYR A 86 -8.88 -16.50 -5.83
N VAL A 87 -8.85 -16.12 -4.56
CA VAL A 87 -9.15 -17.03 -3.44
C VAL A 87 -10.67 -17.12 -3.29
N PRO A 88 -11.28 -18.31 -3.30
CA PRO A 88 -12.70 -18.47 -3.01
C PRO A 88 -13.05 -18.19 -1.54
N PHE A 89 -14.20 -17.56 -1.33
CA PHE A 89 -14.81 -17.44 -0.02
C PHE A 89 -15.32 -18.80 0.44
N ILE A 90 -14.94 -19.19 1.65
CA ILE A 90 -15.51 -20.33 2.40
C ILE A 90 -15.97 -19.82 3.77
N THR A 91 -16.99 -20.46 4.34
CA THR A 91 -17.59 -20.02 5.61
C THR A 91 -16.86 -20.54 6.84
N GLU A 92 -16.08 -21.60 6.65
CA GLU A 92 -15.28 -22.22 7.68
C GLU A 92 -14.17 -21.28 8.12
N ASN A 93 -13.92 -21.22 9.44
CA ASN A 93 -12.79 -20.49 10.03
C ASN A 93 -11.48 -21.26 9.80
N THR A 94 -11.11 -21.41 8.53
CA THR A 94 -9.91 -22.08 8.04
C THR A 94 -9.37 -21.34 6.82
N THR A 95 -8.07 -21.47 6.58
CA THR A 95 -7.42 -21.04 5.34
C THR A 95 -6.63 -22.23 4.81
N ASP A 96 -7.01 -22.73 3.64
CA ASP A 96 -6.41 -23.91 3.03
C ASP A 96 -6.57 -23.85 1.49
N PRO A 97 -6.06 -24.84 0.72
CA PRO A 97 -6.13 -24.83 -0.74
C PRO A 97 -7.53 -24.72 -1.37
N ARG A 98 -8.62 -24.83 -0.59
CA ARG A 98 -10.00 -24.62 -1.05
C ARG A 98 -10.39 -23.14 -1.04
N GLY A 99 -9.84 -22.34 -0.14
CA GLY A 99 -10.19 -20.93 0.06
C GLY A 99 -9.96 -20.44 1.48
N SER A 100 -10.59 -19.30 1.80
CA SER A 100 -10.52 -18.68 3.14
C SER A 100 -11.81 -17.89 3.46
N GLN A 101 -12.14 -17.73 4.73
CA GLN A 101 -13.14 -16.73 5.14
C GLN A 101 -12.64 -15.28 4.90
N PHE A 102 -11.34 -15.06 4.67
CA PHE A 102 -10.72 -13.77 4.35
C PHE A 102 -10.35 -13.65 2.87
N SER A 103 -11.09 -14.35 2.02
CA SER A 103 -10.74 -14.56 0.62
C SER A 103 -10.53 -13.31 -0.22
N ALA A 104 -11.28 -12.24 0.04
CA ALA A 104 -11.13 -11.00 -0.73
C ALA A 104 -9.86 -10.25 -0.33
N SER A 105 -9.56 -10.06 0.96
CA SER A 105 -8.30 -9.44 1.37
C SER A 105 -7.09 -10.23 0.84
N HIS A 106 -7.09 -11.56 0.97
CA HIS A 106 -6.03 -12.40 0.39
C HIS A 106 -5.90 -12.23 -1.12
N THR A 107 -7.01 -12.20 -1.88
CA THR A 107 -6.96 -11.99 -3.33
C THR A 107 -6.36 -10.62 -3.69
N MET A 108 -6.75 -9.55 -2.98
CA MET A 108 -6.24 -8.20 -3.23
C MET A 108 -4.73 -8.13 -2.94
N GLU A 109 -4.31 -8.70 -1.82
CA GLU A 109 -2.92 -8.73 -1.38
C GLU A 109 -2.04 -9.62 -2.27
N TYR A 110 -2.52 -10.80 -2.67
CA TYR A 110 -1.80 -11.69 -3.58
C TYR A 110 -1.68 -11.09 -4.98
N SER A 111 -2.67 -10.31 -5.41
CA SER A 111 -2.57 -9.56 -6.66
C SER A 111 -1.43 -8.53 -6.61
N PHE A 112 -1.23 -7.86 -5.47
CA PHE A 112 -0.13 -6.91 -5.30
C PHE A 112 1.23 -7.61 -5.16
N SER A 113 1.32 -8.69 -4.39
CA SER A 113 2.58 -9.45 -4.26
C SER A 113 2.98 -10.13 -5.57
N ALA A 114 2.02 -10.63 -6.35
CA ALA A 114 2.26 -11.16 -7.69
C ALA A 114 2.80 -10.07 -8.62
N PHE A 115 2.26 -8.84 -8.56
CA PHE A 115 2.83 -7.71 -9.30
C PHE A 115 4.31 -7.53 -8.96
N ALA A 116 4.69 -7.46 -7.68
CA ALA A 116 6.08 -7.32 -7.27
C ALA A 116 6.97 -8.46 -7.81
N ALA A 117 6.54 -9.71 -7.68
CA ALA A 117 7.25 -10.86 -8.23
C ALA A 117 7.43 -10.75 -9.76
N GLY A 118 6.41 -10.28 -10.48
CA GLY A 118 6.46 -9.99 -11.90
C GLY A 118 7.52 -8.92 -12.26
N GLN A 119 7.60 -7.84 -11.50
CA GLN A 119 8.59 -6.78 -11.74
C GLN A 119 10.03 -7.29 -11.58
N MET A 120 10.29 -8.17 -10.60
CA MET A 120 11.59 -8.82 -10.47
C MET A 120 11.85 -9.84 -11.59
N ALA A 121 10.85 -10.65 -11.97
CA ALA A 121 10.95 -11.57 -13.11
C ALA A 121 11.34 -10.83 -14.40
N LYS A 122 10.69 -9.70 -14.68
CA LYS A 122 10.99 -8.82 -15.82
C LYS A 122 12.41 -8.28 -15.75
N SER A 123 12.87 -7.83 -14.58
CA SER A 123 14.24 -7.35 -14.38
C SER A 123 15.32 -8.43 -14.62
N LEU A 124 15.00 -9.69 -14.38
CA LEU A 124 15.90 -10.84 -14.56
C LEU A 124 15.75 -11.52 -15.93
N GLY A 125 14.94 -10.96 -16.84
CA GLY A 125 14.70 -11.53 -18.17
C GLY A 125 13.89 -12.84 -18.16
N LYS A 126 13.17 -13.14 -17.06
CA LYS A 126 12.35 -14.35 -16.92
C LYS A 126 10.96 -14.12 -17.49
N THR A 127 10.86 -14.08 -18.83
CA THR A 127 9.67 -13.62 -19.56
C THR A 127 8.39 -14.41 -19.27
N GLU A 128 8.46 -15.74 -19.17
CA GLU A 128 7.27 -16.56 -18.90
C GLU A 128 6.75 -16.36 -17.47
N ASP A 129 7.65 -16.23 -16.50
CA ASP A 129 7.27 -15.91 -15.13
C ASP A 129 6.66 -14.50 -15.06
N TYR A 130 7.21 -13.51 -15.79
CA TYR A 130 6.60 -12.17 -15.86
C TYR A 130 5.18 -12.21 -16.41
N LYS A 131 4.92 -12.94 -17.50
CA LYS A 131 3.57 -13.09 -18.07
C LYS A 131 2.61 -13.72 -17.05
N PHE A 132 3.05 -14.78 -16.39
CA PHE A 132 2.26 -15.47 -15.35
C PHE A 132 1.91 -14.52 -14.20
N PHE A 133 2.91 -13.82 -13.64
CA PHE A 133 2.68 -12.90 -12.53
C PHE A 133 1.89 -11.66 -12.93
N LYS A 134 2.02 -11.19 -14.18
CA LYS A 134 1.18 -10.11 -14.70
C LYS A 134 -0.29 -10.52 -14.75
N ASP A 135 -0.60 -11.74 -15.21
CA ASP A 135 -1.96 -12.28 -15.16
C ASP A 135 -2.50 -12.32 -13.73
N LYS A 136 -1.72 -12.85 -12.78
CA LYS A 136 -2.11 -12.91 -11.36
C LYS A 136 -2.24 -11.54 -10.70
N SER A 137 -1.50 -10.53 -11.14
CA SER A 137 -1.64 -9.16 -10.63
C SER A 137 -3.00 -8.52 -10.90
N ASP A 138 -3.77 -9.07 -11.85
CA ASP A 138 -5.12 -8.65 -12.20
C ASP A 138 -6.21 -9.46 -11.45
N GLY A 139 -5.85 -10.29 -10.47
CA GLY A 139 -6.76 -11.10 -9.66
C GLY A 139 -7.89 -10.31 -8.98
N TRP A 140 -7.60 -9.09 -8.54
CA TRP A 140 -8.60 -8.15 -7.98
C TRP A 140 -9.81 -7.92 -8.91
N GLN A 141 -9.63 -8.00 -10.23
CA GLN A 141 -10.69 -7.79 -11.20
C GLN A 141 -11.76 -8.89 -11.13
N PHE A 142 -11.41 -10.10 -10.69
CA PHE A 142 -12.37 -11.18 -10.51
C PHE A 142 -13.37 -10.86 -9.39
N LEU A 143 -12.96 -10.08 -8.39
CA LEU A 143 -13.80 -9.72 -7.25
C LEU A 143 -14.50 -8.37 -7.41
N PHE A 144 -14.14 -7.57 -8.42
CA PHE A 144 -14.82 -6.30 -8.68
C PHE A 144 -16.25 -6.56 -9.19
N ASN A 145 -17.26 -6.22 -8.39
CA ASN A 145 -18.66 -6.31 -8.78
C ASN A 145 -19.11 -5.01 -9.45
N PRO A 146 -19.44 -5.00 -10.76
CA PRO A 146 -19.83 -3.78 -11.46
C PRO A 146 -21.15 -3.16 -10.97
N LYS A 147 -22.01 -3.93 -10.28
CA LYS A 147 -23.32 -3.43 -9.78
C LYS A 147 -23.15 -2.41 -8.66
N ASN A 148 -22.22 -2.64 -7.74
CA ASN A 148 -21.94 -1.75 -6.60
C ASN A 148 -20.58 -1.03 -6.72
N LYS A 149 -19.75 -1.44 -7.70
CA LYS A 149 -18.38 -0.97 -7.92
C LYS A 149 -17.52 -1.13 -6.65
N LEU A 150 -17.67 -2.27 -5.99
CA LEU A 150 -16.88 -2.68 -4.83
C LEU A 150 -16.23 -4.02 -5.09
N ILE A 151 -15.15 -4.29 -4.36
CA ILE A 151 -14.64 -5.65 -4.21
C ILE A 151 -15.65 -6.44 -3.39
N GLN A 152 -16.12 -7.56 -3.95
CA GLN A 152 -17.06 -8.46 -3.31
C GLN A 152 -16.52 -9.89 -3.40
N PRO A 153 -16.44 -10.63 -2.27
CA PRO A 153 -15.97 -12.00 -2.27
C PRO A 153 -16.79 -12.89 -3.21
N LYS A 154 -16.15 -13.91 -3.78
CA LYS A 154 -16.78 -14.91 -4.63
C LYS A 154 -16.64 -16.30 -4.05
N ASN A 155 -17.71 -17.09 -4.15
CA ASN A 155 -17.72 -18.49 -3.79
C ASN A 155 -16.86 -19.34 -4.74
N THR A 156 -16.70 -20.61 -4.39
CA THR A 156 -15.98 -21.62 -5.17
C THR A 156 -16.50 -21.79 -6.60
N ASP A 157 -17.80 -21.57 -6.82
CA ASP A 157 -18.49 -21.65 -8.11
C ASP A 157 -18.42 -20.36 -8.95
N GLY A 158 -17.79 -19.30 -8.43
CA GLY A 158 -17.63 -18.02 -9.11
C GLY A 158 -18.77 -17.01 -8.89
N SER A 159 -19.84 -17.39 -8.19
CA SER A 159 -20.90 -16.47 -7.76
C SER A 159 -20.39 -15.52 -6.70
N PHE A 160 -20.87 -14.27 -6.71
CA PHE A 160 -20.64 -13.36 -5.59
C PHE A 160 -21.40 -13.84 -4.34
N ILE A 161 -20.84 -13.63 -3.16
CA ILE A 161 -21.51 -13.98 -1.90
C ILE A 161 -22.86 -13.27 -1.75
N ASP A 162 -23.82 -13.95 -1.14
CA ASP A 162 -25.15 -13.43 -0.84
C ASP A 162 -25.13 -12.47 0.36
N LYS A 163 -26.25 -11.76 0.63
CA LYS A 163 -26.42 -10.88 1.81
C LYS A 163 -25.21 -9.97 2.07
N PHE A 164 -24.67 -9.39 1.01
CA PHE A 164 -23.44 -8.61 1.08
C PHE A 164 -23.68 -7.26 1.78
N ASP A 165 -23.00 -7.07 2.90
CA ASP A 165 -22.88 -5.80 3.60
C ASP A 165 -21.46 -5.24 3.36
N PRO A 166 -21.31 -4.12 2.65
CA PRO A 166 -20.01 -3.51 2.36
C PRO A 166 -19.17 -3.14 3.58
N LEU A 167 -19.78 -2.95 4.75
CA LEU A 167 -19.11 -2.56 5.99
C LEU A 167 -18.89 -3.74 6.95
N GLN A 168 -19.29 -4.95 6.57
CA GLN A 168 -19.11 -6.14 7.38
C GLN A 168 -17.65 -6.61 7.36
N PRO A 169 -16.94 -6.58 8.50
CA PRO A 169 -15.62 -7.17 8.60
C PRO A 169 -15.70 -8.68 8.78
N TRP A 170 -14.55 -9.36 8.64
CA TRP A 170 -14.38 -10.80 8.87
C TRP A 170 -15.16 -11.73 7.92
N ARG A 171 -15.90 -11.16 6.96
CA ARG A 171 -16.59 -11.91 5.90
C ARG A 171 -16.01 -11.53 4.54
N GLY A 172 -14.97 -12.27 4.15
CA GLY A 172 -14.15 -12.03 2.98
C GLY A 172 -13.00 -11.05 3.22
N PHE A 173 -13.01 -10.29 4.32
CA PHE A 173 -12.02 -9.26 4.61
C PHE A 173 -11.44 -9.45 6.01
N GLN A 174 -10.13 -9.61 6.09
CA GLN A 174 -9.40 -9.62 7.36
C GLN A 174 -9.18 -8.19 7.84
N GLU A 175 -9.57 -7.92 9.09
CA GLU A 175 -9.37 -6.64 9.78
C GLU A 175 -9.89 -5.41 9.03
N GLY A 176 -10.80 -5.57 8.08
CA GLY A 176 -11.33 -4.48 7.29
C GLY A 176 -12.64 -4.87 6.63
N ASN A 177 -13.08 -4.08 5.66
CA ASN A 177 -14.33 -4.31 4.96
C ASN A 177 -14.19 -3.96 3.46
N ALA A 178 -15.26 -4.15 2.70
CA ALA A 178 -15.23 -3.94 1.25
C ALA A 178 -14.95 -2.48 0.87
N VAL A 179 -15.45 -1.51 1.64
CA VAL A 179 -15.21 -0.08 1.36
C VAL A 179 -13.72 0.24 1.49
N GLN A 180 -13.05 -0.30 2.51
CA GLN A 180 -11.61 -0.12 2.73
C GLN A 180 -10.79 -0.84 1.64
N TYR A 181 -11.01 -2.15 1.45
CA TYR A 181 -10.22 -2.96 0.52
C TYR A 181 -10.47 -2.66 -0.96
N THR A 182 -11.57 -2.01 -1.34
CA THR A 182 -11.81 -1.65 -2.74
C THR A 182 -10.71 -0.74 -3.31
N PHE A 183 -10.06 0.06 -2.45
CA PHE A 183 -8.96 0.92 -2.84
C PHE A 183 -7.58 0.23 -2.84
N TYR A 184 -7.49 -1.03 -2.41
CA TYR A 184 -6.23 -1.79 -2.34
C TYR A 184 -5.84 -2.39 -3.71
N VAL A 185 -5.63 -1.53 -4.71
CA VAL A 185 -5.10 -1.90 -6.03
C VAL A 185 -3.84 -1.07 -6.34
N PRO A 186 -2.81 -1.07 -5.46
CA PRO A 186 -1.62 -0.23 -5.65
C PRO A 186 -0.87 -0.54 -6.95
N GLN A 187 -0.91 -1.80 -7.40
CA GLN A 187 -0.28 -2.24 -8.65
C GLN A 187 -0.95 -1.69 -9.92
N ASN A 188 -2.20 -1.21 -9.85
CA ASN A 188 -2.91 -0.67 -10.99
C ASN A 188 -4.01 0.37 -10.61
N PRO A 189 -3.63 1.54 -10.05
CA PRO A 189 -4.61 2.54 -9.62
C PRO A 189 -5.44 3.07 -10.79
N ALA A 190 -4.83 3.29 -11.96
CA ALA A 190 -5.57 3.69 -13.17
C ALA A 190 -6.65 2.68 -13.57
N GLY A 191 -6.38 1.37 -13.48
CA GLY A 191 -7.36 0.33 -13.76
C GLY A 191 -8.58 0.40 -12.83
N LEU A 192 -8.35 0.61 -11.54
CA LEU A 192 -9.42 0.79 -10.56
C LEU A 192 -10.22 2.08 -10.82
N ILE A 193 -9.52 3.21 -11.03
CA ILE A 193 -10.12 4.51 -11.36
C ILE A 193 -11.00 4.40 -12.60
N ASN A 194 -10.56 3.68 -13.62
CA ASN A 194 -11.33 3.46 -14.85
C ASN A 194 -12.60 2.63 -14.60
N LYS A 195 -12.53 1.57 -13.78
CA LYS A 195 -13.71 0.74 -13.47
C LYS A 195 -14.74 1.47 -12.60
N ILE A 196 -14.28 2.33 -11.67
CA ILE A 196 -15.18 3.12 -10.82
C ILE A 196 -15.73 4.33 -11.59
N GLY A 197 -14.90 4.97 -12.41
CA GLY A 197 -15.13 6.28 -13.02
C GLY A 197 -14.43 7.36 -12.19
N LYS A 198 -13.66 8.24 -12.85
CA LYS A 198 -12.77 9.21 -12.20
C LYS A 198 -13.48 10.14 -11.21
N ASP A 199 -14.64 10.67 -11.57
CA ASP A 199 -15.39 11.58 -10.69
C ASP A 199 -15.96 10.84 -9.49
N GLU A 200 -16.63 9.71 -9.73
CA GLU A 200 -17.16 8.85 -8.67
C GLU A 200 -16.06 8.35 -7.73
N PHE A 201 -14.88 7.99 -8.25
CA PHE A 201 -13.71 7.60 -7.46
C PHE A 201 -13.29 8.71 -6.49
N ASN A 202 -13.13 9.93 -7.02
CA ASN A 202 -12.77 11.10 -6.23
C ASN A 202 -13.83 11.46 -5.18
N ASP A 203 -15.11 11.38 -5.55
CA ASP A 203 -16.21 11.70 -4.64
C ASP A 203 -16.32 10.67 -3.51
N ARG A 204 -16.19 9.37 -3.83
CA ARG A 204 -16.13 8.29 -2.83
C ARG A 204 -14.97 8.51 -1.86
N LEU A 205 -13.74 8.69 -2.36
CA LEU A 205 -12.58 8.95 -1.51
C LEU A 205 -12.78 10.18 -0.61
N ASN A 206 -13.19 11.31 -1.19
CA ASN A 206 -13.33 12.55 -0.43
C ASN A 206 -14.40 12.42 0.66
N ASN A 207 -15.54 11.76 0.37
CA ASN A 207 -16.59 11.52 1.35
C ASN A 207 -16.13 10.59 2.48
N ILE A 208 -15.34 9.57 2.16
CA ILE A 208 -14.75 8.69 3.17
C ILE A 208 -13.92 9.49 4.18
N PHE A 209 -13.07 10.40 3.71
CA PHE A 209 -12.25 11.23 4.60
C PHE A 209 -13.05 12.28 5.37
N ILE A 210 -14.08 12.89 4.75
CA ILE A 210 -15.01 13.79 5.47
C ILE A 210 -15.68 13.07 6.65
N THR A 211 -16.10 11.81 6.45
CA THR A 211 -16.67 11.01 7.52
C THR A 211 -15.61 10.57 8.53
N ALA A 212 -14.44 10.13 8.07
CA ALA A 212 -13.36 9.65 8.93
C ALA A 212 -12.83 10.73 9.88
N GLN A 213 -12.66 11.95 9.40
CA GLN A 213 -12.19 13.09 10.21
C GLN A 213 -13.09 13.33 11.43
N LYS A 214 -14.43 13.24 11.27
CA LYS A 214 -15.38 13.36 12.38
C LYS A 214 -15.19 12.28 13.47
N ASN A 215 -14.61 11.16 13.08
CA ASN A 215 -14.31 10.02 13.95
C ASN A 215 -12.81 9.92 14.29
N GLY A 216 -12.05 11.02 14.15
CA GLY A 216 -10.61 11.07 14.46
C GLY A 216 -9.75 10.16 13.58
N PHE A 217 -10.21 9.84 12.37
CA PHE A 217 -9.58 8.94 11.38
C PHE A 217 -9.39 7.47 11.81
N GLY A 218 -9.52 7.13 13.10
CA GLY A 218 -9.42 5.77 13.65
C GLY A 218 -10.76 5.07 13.90
N GLY A 219 -11.88 5.70 13.52
CA GLY A 219 -13.22 5.13 13.76
C GLY A 219 -13.80 5.43 15.14
N GLY A 220 -13.21 6.36 15.89
CA GLY A 220 -13.72 6.85 17.17
C GLY A 220 -12.61 7.00 18.21
N LYS A 221 -13.02 7.05 19.49
CA LYS A 221 -12.12 7.07 20.65
C LYS A 221 -12.23 5.80 21.51
N GLU A 222 -12.81 4.75 20.95
CA GLU A 222 -12.87 3.43 21.59
C GLU A 222 -11.47 2.85 21.69
N ILE A 223 -11.13 2.27 22.84
CA ILE A 223 -9.83 1.65 23.09
C ILE A 223 -10.01 0.14 22.94
N ASP A 224 -9.91 -0.33 21.70
CA ASP A 224 -10.00 -1.73 21.30
C ASP A 224 -9.10 -1.95 20.08
N ALA A 225 -8.37 -3.06 20.04
CA ALA A 225 -7.39 -3.35 18.97
C ALA A 225 -8.03 -3.41 17.57
N PHE A 226 -9.35 -3.60 17.48
CA PHE A 226 -10.11 -3.62 16.24
C PHE A 226 -11.05 -2.41 16.10
N ALA A 227 -10.80 -1.33 16.85
CA ALA A 227 -11.56 -0.10 16.72
C ALA A 227 -11.48 0.40 15.26
N GLY A 228 -12.65 0.74 14.69
CA GLY A 228 -12.72 1.31 13.35
C GLY A 228 -12.82 0.33 12.18
N ILE A 229 -12.74 -1.00 12.38
CA ILE A 229 -12.85 -1.97 11.25
C ILE A 229 -14.20 -1.95 10.51
N LYS A 230 -15.26 -1.45 11.17
CA LYS A 230 -16.60 -1.23 10.58
C LYS A 230 -16.76 0.15 9.93
N SER A 231 -15.77 1.03 10.08
CA SER A 231 -15.79 2.37 9.48
C SER A 231 -15.44 2.33 8.00
N ASN A 232 -15.82 3.37 7.27
CA ASN A 232 -15.45 3.54 5.87
C ASN A 232 -13.93 3.65 5.64
N TYR A 233 -13.20 4.09 6.67
CA TYR A 233 -11.75 4.23 6.70
C TYR A 233 -11.27 4.14 8.14
N ASN A 234 -10.13 3.48 8.33
CA ASN A 234 -9.39 3.45 9.58
C ASN A 234 -7.91 3.67 9.28
N HIS A 235 -7.34 4.80 9.68
CA HIS A 235 -5.92 5.09 9.47
C HIS A 235 -4.99 4.16 10.28
N GLY A 236 -5.46 3.65 11.42
CA GLY A 236 -4.67 2.72 12.24
C GLY A 236 -4.52 1.33 11.62
N ASN A 237 -5.19 1.07 10.49
CA ASN A 237 -5.17 -0.24 9.85
C ASN A 237 -4.49 -0.18 8.47
N GLN A 238 -3.57 -1.12 8.22
CA GLN A 238 -2.59 -1.09 7.12
C GLN A 238 -3.19 -1.01 5.71
N PRO A 239 -4.31 -1.70 5.38
CA PRO A 239 -4.91 -1.63 4.05
C PRO A 239 -5.39 -0.22 3.65
N ASN A 240 -5.45 0.72 4.59
CA ASN A 240 -5.95 2.08 4.37
C ASN A 240 -4.84 3.13 4.22
N LEU A 241 -3.60 2.81 4.57
CA LEU A 241 -2.52 3.80 4.70
C LEU A 241 -2.17 4.52 3.39
N HIS A 242 -2.42 3.90 2.24
CA HIS A 242 -2.14 4.48 0.93
C HIS A 242 -3.33 5.27 0.35
N VAL A 243 -4.52 5.17 0.94
CA VAL A 243 -5.78 5.64 0.33
C VAL A 243 -5.80 7.16 0.12
N SER A 244 -5.22 7.94 1.04
CA SER A 244 -5.16 9.40 0.94
C SER A 244 -4.25 9.88 -0.18
N TRP A 245 -3.34 9.04 -0.67
CA TRP A 245 -2.41 9.34 -1.76
C TRP A 245 -3.01 9.05 -3.15
N LEU A 246 -4.09 8.25 -3.21
CA LEU A 246 -4.74 7.89 -4.47
C LEU A 246 -5.32 9.08 -5.25
N PHE A 247 -5.54 10.24 -4.61
CA PHE A 247 -5.96 11.44 -5.34
C PHE A 247 -4.90 11.96 -6.33
N ASN A 248 -3.62 11.63 -6.11
CA ASN A 248 -2.55 11.96 -7.05
C ASN A 248 -2.74 11.20 -8.37
N PHE A 249 -3.15 9.93 -8.30
CA PHE A 249 -3.46 9.10 -9.47
C PHE A 249 -4.73 9.54 -10.19
N SER A 250 -5.73 10.07 -9.46
CA SER A 250 -7.02 10.51 -10.01
C SER A 250 -7.10 12.00 -10.34
N GLY A 251 -5.96 12.70 -10.34
CA GLY A 251 -5.84 14.10 -10.82
C GLY A 251 -6.46 15.14 -9.89
N LYS A 252 -6.55 14.87 -8.58
CA LYS A 252 -6.92 15.86 -7.55
C LYS A 252 -5.87 15.94 -6.42
N PRO A 253 -4.57 16.18 -6.72
CA PRO A 253 -3.49 16.11 -5.73
C PRO A 253 -3.67 17.05 -4.52
N TRP A 254 -4.42 18.14 -4.66
CA TRP A 254 -4.76 19.03 -3.53
C TRP A 254 -5.61 18.31 -2.46
N LEU A 255 -6.34 17.25 -2.80
CA LEU A 255 -7.04 16.43 -1.82
C LEU A 255 -6.09 15.50 -1.07
N SER A 256 -5.05 14.95 -1.72
CA SER A 256 -3.96 14.27 -1.00
C SER A 256 -3.31 15.23 0.01
N GLN A 257 -2.98 16.44 -0.44
CA GLN A 257 -2.37 17.48 0.41
C GLN A 257 -3.24 17.79 1.64
N LYS A 258 -4.55 18.01 1.43
CA LYS A 258 -5.51 18.28 2.50
C LYS A 258 -5.59 17.12 3.50
N TRP A 259 -5.88 15.91 3.02
CA TRP A 259 -6.19 14.78 3.89
C TRP A 259 -4.96 14.21 4.57
N VAL A 260 -3.81 14.15 3.90
CA VAL A 260 -2.55 13.75 4.54
C VAL A 260 -2.18 14.70 5.67
N ARG A 261 -2.31 16.03 5.46
CA ARG A 261 -2.05 17.03 6.52
C ARG A 261 -3.00 16.88 7.69
N ALA A 262 -4.30 16.70 7.43
CA ALA A 262 -5.29 16.49 8.49
C ALA A 262 -5.02 15.19 9.27
N ILE A 263 -4.64 14.10 8.60
CA ILE A 263 -4.28 12.84 9.27
C ILE A 263 -3.06 13.04 10.17
N CYS A 264 -1.98 13.65 9.66
CA CYS A 264 -0.79 13.94 10.46
C CYS A 264 -1.09 14.80 11.70
N ASP A 265 -2.02 15.74 11.59
CA ASP A 265 -2.37 16.67 12.67
C ASP A 265 -3.34 16.07 13.70
N GLU A 266 -4.33 15.30 13.25
CA GLU A 266 -5.46 14.87 14.09
C GLU A 266 -5.38 13.41 14.54
N PHE A 267 -4.78 12.52 13.76
CA PHE A 267 -4.69 11.09 14.11
C PHE A 267 -3.52 10.80 15.03
N TYR A 268 -2.36 11.43 14.77
CA TYR A 268 -1.14 11.20 15.54
C TYR A 268 -1.03 12.19 16.70
N GLY A 269 -0.41 11.75 17.79
CA GLY A 269 -0.20 12.57 18.97
C GLY A 269 1.07 12.21 19.73
N THR A 270 1.35 12.93 20.81
CA THR A 270 2.45 12.61 21.72
C THR A 270 1.98 11.99 23.05
N ASP A 271 0.66 11.97 23.26
CA ASP A 271 0.06 11.44 24.48
C ASP A 271 -0.07 9.91 24.42
N SER A 272 0.04 9.24 25.56
CA SER A 272 0.09 7.77 25.64
C SER A 272 -1.13 7.05 25.06
N ILE A 273 -2.30 7.71 25.05
CA ILE A 273 -3.56 7.11 24.56
C ILE A 273 -3.82 7.44 23.07
N HIS A 274 -3.40 8.62 22.61
CA HIS A 274 -3.68 9.12 21.27
C HIS A 274 -2.48 9.00 20.32
N GLY A 275 -1.32 8.57 20.81
CA GLY A 275 -0.05 8.59 20.07
C GLY A 275 -0.13 8.10 18.62
N TYR A 276 -0.86 6.99 18.40
CA TYR A 276 -1.12 6.41 17.09
C TYR A 276 -2.62 6.29 16.79
N GLY A 277 -3.39 7.30 17.16
CA GLY A 277 -4.85 7.21 17.23
C GLY A 277 -5.30 6.48 18.50
N TYR A 278 -6.60 6.50 18.74
CA TYR A 278 -7.17 5.88 19.93
C TYR A 278 -7.32 4.37 19.72
N GLY A 279 -6.65 3.58 20.57
CA GLY A 279 -6.80 2.12 20.61
C GLY A 279 -6.19 1.36 19.44
N GLN A 280 -5.32 1.97 18.63
CA GLN A 280 -4.71 1.33 17.47
C GLN A 280 -3.31 0.79 17.82
N ASP A 281 -2.90 -0.26 17.12
CA ASP A 281 -1.55 -0.81 17.21
C ASP A 281 -0.56 0.02 16.38
N GLU A 282 0.70 0.12 16.85
CA GLU A 282 1.77 0.83 16.12
C GLU A 282 2.32 0.01 14.94
N ASP A 283 2.19 -1.33 15.06
CA ASP A 283 2.57 -2.33 14.07
C ASP A 283 4.03 -2.29 13.60
N GLN A 284 4.93 -2.41 14.58
CA GLN A 284 6.35 -2.68 14.37
C GLN A 284 7.07 -1.62 13.51
N GLY A 285 6.69 -0.36 13.67
CA GLY A 285 7.22 0.78 12.91
C GLY A 285 6.34 1.21 11.75
N GLN A 286 5.22 0.53 11.45
CA GLN A 286 4.41 0.81 10.26
C GLN A 286 3.72 2.18 10.33
N LEU A 287 3.00 2.48 11.41
CA LEU A 287 2.35 3.78 11.57
C LEU A 287 3.36 4.90 11.79
N GLY A 288 4.40 4.66 12.59
CA GLY A 288 5.49 5.62 12.79
C GLY A 288 6.21 5.98 11.48
N SER A 289 6.53 4.98 10.66
CA SER A 289 7.18 5.20 9.36
C SER A 289 6.26 5.92 8.37
N TRP A 290 4.95 5.62 8.39
CA TRP A 290 3.98 6.37 7.60
C TRP A 290 4.01 7.86 7.96
N TYR A 291 3.94 8.19 9.26
CA TYR A 291 3.99 9.59 9.72
C TYR A 291 5.29 10.28 9.29
N VAL A 292 6.45 9.63 9.45
CA VAL A 292 7.74 10.20 9.03
C VAL A 292 7.74 10.52 7.54
N MET A 293 7.30 9.58 6.68
CA MET A 293 7.25 9.81 5.24
C MET A 293 6.23 10.90 4.87
N ALA A 294 5.00 10.80 5.38
CA ALA A 294 3.92 11.71 5.10
C ALA A 294 4.19 13.15 5.60
N SER A 295 4.81 13.31 6.77
CA SER A 295 5.20 14.62 7.31
C SER A 295 6.30 15.31 6.50
N MET A 296 7.12 14.53 5.76
CA MET A 296 8.03 15.07 4.75
C MET A 296 7.34 15.43 3.43
N GLY A 297 6.05 15.09 3.28
CA GLY A 297 5.30 15.23 2.03
C GLY A 297 5.73 14.22 0.97
N LEU A 298 6.20 13.03 1.37
CA LEU A 298 6.69 11.99 0.47
C LEU A 298 5.96 10.67 0.72
N PHE A 299 5.61 9.94 -0.32
CA PHE A 299 5.04 8.59 -0.18
C PHE A 299 5.22 7.75 -1.44
N ASP A 300 5.05 6.43 -1.35
CA ASP A 300 4.84 5.58 -2.52
C ASP A 300 3.76 4.54 -2.22
N VAL A 301 2.63 4.65 -2.91
CA VAL A 301 1.51 3.70 -2.85
C VAL A 301 1.96 2.26 -3.18
N LYS A 302 3.05 2.06 -3.94
CA LYS A 302 3.46 0.75 -4.44
C LYS A 302 4.63 0.10 -3.70
N GLY A 303 5.06 0.65 -2.57
CA GLY A 303 6.11 0.01 -1.76
C GLY A 303 7.43 -0.21 -2.51
N LEU A 304 7.76 0.69 -3.44
CA LEU A 304 8.95 0.73 -4.29
C LEU A 304 9.09 -0.46 -5.25
N THR A 305 7.98 -1.13 -5.56
CA THR A 305 8.00 -2.36 -6.37
C THR A 305 7.94 -2.15 -7.88
N ASP A 306 7.68 -0.92 -8.36
CA ASP A 306 7.83 -0.57 -9.77
C ASP A 306 9.27 -0.80 -10.26
N LEU A 307 9.46 -1.13 -11.55
CA LEU A 307 10.80 -1.28 -12.13
C LEU A 307 11.67 -0.03 -11.96
N ARG A 308 11.05 1.13 -12.07
CA ARG A 308 11.64 2.44 -11.75
C ARG A 308 10.73 3.12 -10.72
N PRO A 309 11.00 2.93 -9.42
CA PRO A 309 10.14 3.47 -8.37
C PRO A 309 9.97 4.99 -8.46
N ILE A 310 8.78 5.46 -8.13
CA ILE A 310 8.46 6.88 -7.96
C ILE A 310 8.25 7.20 -6.49
N ILE A 311 8.30 8.48 -6.16
CA ILE A 311 7.86 9.05 -4.89
C ILE A 311 6.83 10.11 -5.22
N GLU A 312 5.63 9.97 -4.67
CA GLU A 312 4.57 10.95 -4.71
C GLU A 312 4.87 12.12 -3.80
N LEU A 313 4.44 13.30 -4.22
CA LEU A 313 4.66 14.57 -3.52
C LEU A 313 3.33 15.06 -2.94
N GLY A 314 3.32 15.21 -1.62
CA GLY A 314 2.21 15.72 -0.82
C GLY A 314 2.57 17.02 -0.13
N SER A 315 1.79 17.39 0.89
CA SER A 315 2.01 18.61 1.66
C SER A 315 2.88 18.32 2.89
N PRO A 316 4.09 18.89 2.99
CA PRO A 316 4.95 18.69 4.14
C PRO A 316 4.40 19.40 5.39
N VAL A 317 4.65 18.80 6.56
CA VAL A 317 4.31 19.39 7.87
C VAL A 317 5.35 20.44 8.26
N PHE A 318 6.63 20.22 7.94
CA PHE A 318 7.72 21.12 8.29
C PHE A 318 8.05 22.10 7.16
N GLY A 319 8.49 23.31 7.51
CA GLY A 319 8.91 24.32 6.53
C GLY A 319 10.26 24.02 5.86
N ASN A 320 11.14 23.27 6.53
CA ASN A 320 12.44 22.88 5.99
C ASN A 320 12.81 21.49 6.51
N ILE A 321 13.27 20.60 5.61
CA ILE A 321 13.61 19.21 5.92
C ILE A 321 14.94 18.89 5.22
N ASP A 322 15.92 18.43 5.99
CA ASP A 322 17.22 18.02 5.47
C ASP A 322 17.39 16.50 5.62
N ILE A 323 17.43 15.80 4.48
CA ILE A 323 17.55 14.35 4.42
C ILE A 323 18.97 13.98 4.03
N SER A 324 19.65 13.22 4.90
CA SER A 324 20.89 12.52 4.54
C SER A 324 20.52 11.22 3.84
N LEU A 325 20.73 11.16 2.53
CA LEU A 325 20.38 10.01 1.71
C LEU A 325 21.34 8.85 1.96
N GLY A 326 20.86 7.61 1.78
CA GLY A 326 21.65 6.40 1.99
C GLY A 326 22.89 6.25 1.10
N ASN A 327 23.07 7.11 0.10
CA ASN A 327 24.27 7.19 -0.75
C ASN A 327 25.22 8.34 -0.37
N GLY A 328 25.03 8.97 0.78
CA GLY A 328 25.86 10.08 1.29
C GLY A 328 25.51 11.46 0.72
N LYS A 329 24.57 11.54 -0.23
CA LYS A 329 24.08 12.83 -0.74
C LYS A 329 23.06 13.45 0.22
N LYS A 330 22.72 14.72 -0.04
CA LYS A 330 21.70 15.45 0.72
C LYS A 330 20.55 15.86 -0.17
N LEU A 331 19.33 15.71 0.35
CA LEU A 331 18.11 16.26 -0.24
C LEU A 331 17.51 17.25 0.76
N ASN A 332 17.37 18.51 0.34
CA ASN A 332 16.68 19.54 1.09
C ASN A 332 15.26 19.72 0.52
N ILE A 333 14.25 19.71 1.38
CA ILE A 333 12.86 20.04 1.04
C ILE A 333 12.51 21.34 1.74
N SER A 334 12.19 22.39 0.99
CA SER A 334 11.89 23.73 1.48
C SER A 334 10.46 24.12 1.12
N ALA A 335 9.56 24.18 2.10
CA ALA A 335 8.17 24.57 1.94
C ALA A 335 7.96 26.03 2.38
N ILE A 336 8.09 26.94 1.41
CA ILE A 336 7.98 28.38 1.63
C ILE A 336 6.53 28.74 1.95
N ASN A 337 6.33 29.57 2.98
CA ASN A 337 5.02 29.94 3.53
C ASN A 337 4.23 28.78 4.16
N ASN A 338 4.86 27.66 4.51
CA ASN A 338 4.15 26.57 5.18
C ASN A 338 3.61 27.00 6.56
N SER A 339 2.35 26.67 6.84
CA SER A 339 1.68 26.92 8.13
C SER A 339 0.55 25.90 8.33
N ALA A 340 -0.19 26.02 9.44
CA ALA A 340 -1.40 25.23 9.67
C ALA A 340 -2.48 25.53 8.61
N GLU A 341 -2.54 26.77 8.12
CA GLU A 341 -3.48 27.23 7.09
C GLU A 341 -2.97 26.96 5.67
N ASN A 342 -1.67 27.14 5.45
CA ASN A 342 -1.04 27.05 4.13
C ASN A 342 -0.65 25.60 3.81
N VAL A 343 -1.65 24.77 3.58
CA VAL A 343 -1.47 23.33 3.33
C VAL A 343 -1.32 22.96 1.85
N TYR A 344 -1.59 23.87 0.91
CA TYR A 344 -1.66 23.55 -0.51
C TYR A 344 -0.44 24.02 -1.29
N ILE A 345 0.12 23.15 -2.11
CA ILE A 345 1.23 23.49 -3.03
C ILE A 345 0.67 24.36 -4.16
N GLN A 346 1.19 25.58 -4.27
CA GLN A 346 0.91 26.52 -5.35
C GLN A 346 1.84 26.30 -6.54
N SER A 347 3.11 25.98 -6.27
CA SER A 347 4.09 25.61 -7.29
C SER A 347 5.24 24.83 -6.66
N ALA A 348 5.97 24.09 -7.47
CA ALA A 348 7.13 23.31 -7.05
C ALA A 348 8.29 23.48 -8.03
N SER A 349 9.51 23.34 -7.53
CA SER A 349 10.71 23.19 -8.36
C SER A 349 11.66 22.14 -7.78
N PHE A 350 12.35 21.42 -8.65
CA PHE A 350 13.43 20.51 -8.27
C PHE A 350 14.72 20.94 -8.94
N ASN A 351 15.73 21.29 -8.13
CA ASN A 351 17.01 21.83 -8.58
C ASN A 351 16.85 23.02 -9.54
N GLY A 352 15.94 23.95 -9.20
CA GLY A 352 15.65 25.17 -9.97
C GLY A 352 14.79 24.96 -11.21
N LYS A 353 14.45 23.71 -11.57
CA LYS A 353 13.54 23.41 -12.69
C LYS A 353 12.11 23.33 -12.19
N LYS A 354 11.19 24.02 -12.86
CA LYS A 354 9.75 23.94 -12.59
C LYS A 354 9.29 22.48 -12.62
N LEU A 355 8.56 22.07 -11.59
CA LEU A 355 7.97 20.75 -11.46
C LEU A 355 6.46 20.88 -11.57
N GLU A 356 5.86 20.22 -12.56
CA GLU A 356 4.42 20.35 -12.88
C GLU A 356 3.60 19.12 -12.50
N ASN A 357 4.24 18.02 -12.14
CA ASN A 357 3.62 16.79 -11.69
C ASN A 357 3.84 16.58 -10.17
N CYS A 358 2.92 15.85 -9.52
CA CYS A 358 2.94 15.58 -8.08
C CYS A 358 3.76 14.33 -7.70
N TRP A 359 4.83 14.04 -8.43
CA TRP A 359 5.69 12.88 -8.18
C TRP A 359 7.08 13.08 -8.79
N LEU A 360 8.07 12.30 -8.37
CA LEU A 360 9.39 12.23 -9.00
C LEU A 360 9.86 10.79 -9.02
N TYR A 361 10.69 10.42 -9.99
CA TYR A 361 11.39 9.14 -9.90
C TYR A 361 12.34 9.16 -8.70
N ARG A 362 12.37 8.05 -7.97
CA ARG A 362 13.23 7.91 -6.78
C ARG A 362 14.70 8.08 -7.14
N ASP A 363 15.14 7.60 -8.30
CA ASP A 363 16.52 7.73 -8.76
C ASP A 363 16.96 9.20 -8.96
N GLU A 364 16.05 10.08 -9.40
CA GLU A 364 16.28 11.52 -9.49
C GLU A 364 16.40 12.16 -8.10
N LEU A 365 15.51 11.80 -7.16
CA LEU A 365 15.61 12.27 -5.77
C LEU A 365 16.90 11.82 -5.09
N MET A 366 17.34 10.59 -5.37
CA MET A 366 18.60 10.04 -4.86
C MET A 366 19.85 10.76 -5.42
N LYS A 367 19.72 11.62 -6.43
CA LYS A 367 20.83 12.51 -6.85
C LYS A 367 21.05 13.66 -5.88
N GLY A 368 20.14 13.87 -4.93
CA GLY A 368 20.17 14.98 -3.96
C GLY A 368 19.78 16.32 -4.59
N GLY A 369 20.01 17.37 -3.82
CA GLY A 369 19.71 18.75 -4.22
C GLY A 369 18.54 19.34 -3.45
N LYS A 370 17.74 20.18 -4.11
CA LYS A 370 16.67 20.97 -3.47
C LYS A 370 15.33 20.76 -4.15
N LEU A 371 14.33 20.38 -3.37
CA LEU A 371 12.92 20.38 -3.71
C LEU A 371 12.27 21.56 -3.00
N GLU A 372 11.75 22.53 -3.75
CA GLU A 372 11.18 23.75 -3.19
C GLU A 372 9.71 23.87 -3.55
N TYR A 373 8.88 24.16 -2.55
CA TYR A 373 7.45 24.41 -2.69
C TYR A 373 7.12 25.86 -2.31
N GLN A 374 6.17 26.44 -3.04
CA GLN A 374 5.43 27.62 -2.58
C GLN A 374 4.08 27.14 -2.05
N MET A 375 3.83 27.34 -0.76
CA MET A 375 2.59 26.91 -0.09
C MET A 375 1.56 28.05 -0.09
N GLY A 376 0.28 27.69 0.03
CA GLY A 376 -0.81 28.64 0.12
C GLY A 376 -2.07 28.05 0.76
N PRO A 377 -3.04 28.89 1.14
CA PRO A 377 -4.22 28.48 1.92
C PRO A 377 -5.36 27.92 1.07
N GLN A 378 -5.29 28.07 -0.25
CA GLN A 378 -6.31 27.61 -1.19
C GLN A 378 -5.73 26.59 -2.17
N PRO A 379 -6.50 25.58 -2.59
CA PRO A 379 -6.00 24.56 -3.52
C PRO A 379 -5.66 25.19 -4.88
N ASN A 380 -4.44 24.93 -5.38
CA ASN A 380 -4.14 25.15 -6.79
C ASN A 380 -4.62 23.95 -7.61
N MET A 381 -5.76 24.09 -8.29
CA MET A 381 -6.36 23.02 -9.09
C MET A 381 -5.64 22.74 -10.42
N ASN A 382 -4.59 23.50 -10.74
CA ASN A 382 -3.82 23.37 -11.99
C ASN A 382 -2.44 22.73 -11.80
N TRP A 383 -1.94 22.63 -10.57
CA TRP A 383 -0.63 22.03 -10.30
C TRP A 383 -0.75 20.53 -10.06
N GLY A 384 0.16 19.73 -10.62
CA GLY A 384 0.23 18.29 -10.34
C GLY A 384 -0.81 17.43 -11.05
N VAL A 385 -1.62 18.01 -11.94
CA VAL A 385 -2.79 17.32 -12.55
C VAL A 385 -2.55 16.73 -13.93
N ALA A 386 -1.59 17.27 -14.69
CA ALA A 386 -1.44 16.96 -16.12
C ALA A 386 -0.92 15.53 -16.36
N VAL A 387 0.05 15.10 -15.54
CA VAL A 387 0.69 13.78 -15.65
C VAL A 387 0.54 13.06 -14.31
N PRO A 388 -0.41 12.11 -14.19
CA PRO A 388 -0.55 11.32 -12.97
C PRO A 388 0.67 10.42 -12.77
N PRO A 389 0.91 9.94 -11.53
CA PRO A 389 1.91 8.89 -11.30
C PRO A 389 1.67 7.67 -12.21
N PRO A 390 2.74 7.01 -12.69
CA PRO A 390 2.61 5.84 -13.55
C PRO A 390 1.92 4.69 -12.82
N SER A 391 0.86 4.11 -13.40
CA SER A 391 0.13 3.00 -12.78
C SER A 391 0.75 1.63 -13.07
N THR A 392 1.37 1.43 -14.23
CA THR A 392 2.12 0.20 -14.56
C THR A 392 3.42 0.59 -15.29
N GLN A 393 4.53 -0.10 -14.99
CA GLN A 393 5.87 0.16 -15.55
C GLN A 393 6.56 -1.12 -16.06
#